data_AF-A0A133UXR6-F1
#
_entry.id   AF-A0A133UXR6-F1
#
_cell.length_a   1.000
_cell.length_b   1.000
_cell.length_c   1.000
_cell.angle_alpha   90.00
_cell.angle_beta   90.00
_cell.angle_gamma   90.00
#
_symmetry.space_group_name_H-M   'P 1'
#
loop_
_entity.id
_entity.type
_entity.pdbx_description
1 polymer ?
#
loop_
_entity_poly.entity_id
_entity_poly.type
_entity_poly.pdbx_seq_one_letter_code
_entity_poly.pdbx_strand_id
1 'polypeptide(L)'
;MIKLRELKINEPRSGGIFLSYRCSGSCRHCMYACSPEWSEDWIEPEKIEGVMDYLSEKIRAPRMDPKSVGLNSGLHYTGGEPFLNYNLLLELVRMGNRFDIPGTFVETNCFWCGEGGTAVERFSELKEAGLDGVLVSVNPFTAEHVPLENTLAAIEGGEEVFGSNLLIYQKSFLDRMRGKGVEGTVPLERSLELIGSSMFKTMEMLPRGRFPYELGELYSTYPAEKFFGQCCKEELKRGWHFHVDNYL
;
A
#
# COMPACT_ATOMS: atom_id res chain seq x y z
N MET A 1 6.16 20.92 39.26
CA MET A 1 5.76 21.10 37.84
C MET A 1 6.70 20.32 36.96
N ILE A 2 6.21 19.29 36.26
CA ILE A 2 6.98 18.62 35.21
C ILE A 2 6.97 19.57 34.00
N LYS A 3 8.14 20.09 33.61
CA LYS A 3 8.26 20.80 32.33
C LYS A 3 8.15 19.77 31.22
N LEU A 4 6.99 19.69 30.58
CA LEU A 4 6.85 18.98 29.31
C LEU A 4 7.79 19.66 28.31
N ARG A 5 8.72 18.89 27.76
CA ARG A 5 9.57 19.33 26.64
C ARG A 5 8.82 18.99 25.36
N GLU A 6 8.68 19.95 24.46
CA GLU A 6 8.08 19.72 23.15
C GLU A 6 8.91 18.70 22.36
N LEU A 7 8.27 17.63 21.89
CA LEU A 7 8.87 16.66 20.99
C LEU A 7 8.72 17.18 19.56
N LYS A 8 9.82 17.65 18.97
CA LYS A 8 9.83 18.03 17.56
C LYS A 8 9.78 16.79 16.67
N ILE A 9 8.74 16.69 15.85
CA ILE A 9 8.57 15.65 14.83
C ILE A 9 9.10 16.18 13.50
N ASN A 10 9.70 15.31 12.70
CA ASN A 10 10.18 15.68 11.36
C ASN A 10 8.99 16.01 10.44
N GLU A 11 9.17 16.96 9.52
CA GLU A 11 8.16 17.23 8.49
C GLU A 11 7.93 15.99 7.61
N PRO A 12 6.67 15.77 7.17
CA PRO A 12 6.35 14.67 6.26
C PRO A 12 7.03 14.88 4.91
N ARG A 13 7.66 13.84 4.37
CA ARG A 13 8.27 13.85 3.02
C ARG A 13 7.58 12.91 2.05
N SER A 14 6.87 11.93 2.59
CA SER A 14 6.09 10.93 1.89
C SER A 14 4.91 10.54 2.77
N GLY A 15 3.86 9.97 2.20
CA GLY A 15 2.78 9.38 3.00
C GLY A 15 1.70 8.77 2.14
N GLY A 16 0.69 8.18 2.78
CA GLY A 16 -0.47 7.64 2.09
C GLY A 16 -1.80 8.19 2.63
N ILE A 17 -2.80 8.24 1.75
CA ILE A 17 -4.19 8.55 2.06
C ILE A 17 -4.98 7.26 2.00
N PHE A 18 -5.58 6.87 3.12
CA PHE A 18 -6.51 5.75 3.21
C PHE A 18 -7.89 6.19 2.75
N LEU A 19 -8.39 5.56 1.69
CA LEU A 19 -9.75 5.80 1.24
C LEU A 19 -10.77 5.16 2.19
N SER A 20 -10.45 3.99 2.76
CA SER A 20 -11.25 3.29 3.77
C SER A 20 -10.38 2.23 4.47
N TYR A 21 -10.93 1.48 5.42
CA TYR A 21 -10.35 0.20 5.86
C TYR A 21 -10.97 -1.01 5.12
N ARG A 22 -12.00 -0.78 4.29
CA ARG A 22 -12.64 -1.82 3.46
C ARG A 22 -11.70 -2.31 2.36
N CYS A 23 -11.60 -3.63 2.22
CA CYS A 23 -10.75 -4.30 1.24
C CYS A 23 -11.45 -5.55 0.70
N SER A 24 -11.11 -5.98 -0.52
CA SER A 24 -11.64 -7.22 -1.10
C SER A 24 -11.06 -8.50 -0.47
N GLY A 25 -10.00 -8.39 0.34
CA GLY A 25 -9.36 -9.51 1.00
C GLY A 25 -9.04 -9.24 2.47
N SER A 26 -8.75 -10.30 3.21
CA SER A 26 -8.40 -10.26 4.64
C SER A 26 -7.02 -10.88 4.89
N CYS A 27 -6.02 -10.42 4.14
CA CYS A 27 -4.66 -10.99 4.14
C CYS A 27 -4.08 -11.15 5.56
N ARG A 28 -3.52 -12.32 5.88
CA ARG A 28 -2.94 -12.63 7.22
C ARG A 28 -1.87 -11.63 7.66
N HIS A 29 -1.14 -11.03 6.70
CA HIS A 29 -0.06 -10.07 6.97
C HIS A 29 -0.50 -8.59 7.02
N CYS A 30 -1.78 -8.28 6.82
CA CYS A 30 -2.22 -6.90 6.61
C CYS A 30 -1.87 -5.99 7.81
N MET A 31 -0.99 -5.01 7.58
CA MET A 31 -0.52 -4.05 8.58
C MET A 31 -1.64 -3.19 9.18
N TYR A 32 -2.75 -3.01 8.46
CA TYR A 32 -3.88 -2.17 8.86
C TYR A 32 -5.13 -2.98 9.21
N ALA A 33 -5.03 -4.31 9.20
CA ALA A 33 -6.15 -5.22 9.45
C ALA A 33 -7.40 -4.93 8.58
N CYS A 34 -7.20 -4.43 7.35
CA CYS A 34 -8.26 -4.26 6.36
C CYS A 34 -8.94 -5.59 6.02
N SER A 35 -10.21 -5.51 5.66
CA SER A 35 -11.08 -6.67 5.39
C SER A 35 -12.35 -6.25 4.64
N PRO A 36 -13.09 -7.19 4.05
CA PRO A 36 -14.42 -6.93 3.49
C PRO A 36 -15.49 -6.67 4.56
N GLU A 37 -15.20 -6.95 5.83
CA GLU A 37 -16.12 -6.77 6.97
C GLU A 37 -16.15 -5.32 7.49
N TRP A 38 -15.16 -4.51 7.12
CA TRP A 38 -15.21 -3.08 7.42
C TRP A 38 -16.38 -2.41 6.70
N SER A 39 -17.03 -1.48 7.40
CA SER A 39 -18.07 -0.60 6.87
C SER A 39 -17.60 0.14 5.62
N GLU A 40 -18.55 0.58 4.79
CA GLU A 40 -18.31 1.46 3.65
C GLU A 40 -18.10 2.91 4.09
N ASP A 41 -17.31 3.10 5.16
CA ASP A 41 -16.88 4.41 5.63
C ASP A 41 -15.72 4.84 4.73
N TRP A 42 -16.04 5.63 3.72
CA TRP A 42 -15.06 6.20 2.80
C TRP A 42 -14.61 7.58 3.29
N ILE A 43 -13.38 7.96 2.97
CA ILE A 43 -12.88 9.31 3.24
C ILE A 43 -13.72 10.32 2.46
N GLU A 44 -14.11 11.40 3.14
CA GLU A 44 -14.88 12.50 2.54
C GLU A 44 -13.91 13.45 1.81
N PRO A 45 -14.07 13.70 0.49
CA PRO A 45 -13.20 14.59 -0.27
C PRO A 45 -13.03 15.98 0.37
N GLU A 46 -14.09 16.54 0.93
CA GLU A 46 -14.09 17.86 1.57
C GLU A 46 -13.21 17.89 2.83
N LYS A 47 -13.10 16.77 3.56
CA LYS A 47 -12.27 16.68 4.78
C LYS A 47 -10.80 16.55 4.46
N ILE A 48 -10.46 15.85 3.38
CA ILE A 48 -9.07 15.59 3.00
C ILE A 48 -8.45 16.73 2.19
N GLU A 49 -9.25 17.60 1.57
CA GLU A 49 -8.76 18.71 0.72
C GLU A 49 -7.74 19.59 1.45
N GLY A 50 -8.05 20.06 2.66
CA GLY A 50 -7.13 20.89 3.45
C GLY A 50 -5.87 20.15 3.90
N VAL A 51 -5.96 18.82 4.07
CA VAL A 51 -4.78 17.98 4.36
C VAL A 51 -3.91 17.86 3.12
N MET A 52 -4.49 17.64 1.94
CA MET A 52 -3.75 17.55 0.68
C MET A 52 -3.06 18.87 0.31
N ASP A 53 -3.74 19.99 0.52
CA ASP A 53 -3.16 21.33 0.36
C ASP A 53 -1.93 21.50 1.27
N TYR A 54 -2.07 21.20 2.57
CA TYR A 54 -0.95 21.24 3.51
C TYR A 54 0.22 20.34 3.10
N LEU A 55 -0.09 19.13 2.61
CA LEU A 55 0.91 18.15 2.22
C LEU A 55 1.63 18.53 0.92
N SER A 56 0.99 19.25 0.01
CA SER A 56 1.60 19.70 -1.25
C SER A 56 2.93 20.45 -1.01
N GLU A 57 3.00 21.25 0.06
CA GLU A 57 4.20 22.01 0.42
C GLU A 57 5.33 21.14 1.02
N LYS A 58 4.99 19.95 1.54
CA LYS A 58 5.87 19.12 2.38
C LYS A 58 6.38 17.87 1.67
N ILE A 59 5.51 17.23 0.89
CA ILE A 59 5.83 16.04 0.11
C ILE A 59 6.98 16.34 -0.85
N ARG A 60 7.85 15.35 -1.04
CA ARG A 60 9.01 15.45 -1.93
C ARG A 60 9.01 14.27 -2.88
N ALA A 61 9.20 14.58 -4.17
CA ALA A 61 9.43 13.58 -5.20
C ALA A 61 10.78 12.86 -5.01
N PRO A 62 11.00 11.72 -5.69
CA PRO A 62 12.33 11.17 -5.85
C PRO A 62 13.28 12.17 -6.52
N ARG A 63 14.57 12.09 -6.17
CA ARG A 63 15.60 13.12 -6.47
C ARG A 63 15.84 13.42 -7.96
N MET A 64 15.31 12.64 -8.89
CA MET A 64 15.63 12.76 -10.32
C MET A 64 14.47 13.16 -11.22
N ASP A 65 13.23 12.84 -10.86
CA ASP A 65 12.04 13.15 -11.67
C ASP A 65 10.83 13.38 -10.74
N PRO A 66 10.21 14.57 -10.76
CA PRO A 66 9.00 14.86 -10.00
C PRO A 66 7.85 13.86 -10.22
N LYS A 67 7.80 13.25 -11.41
CA LYS A 67 6.81 12.24 -11.79
C LYS A 67 7.27 10.81 -11.55
N SER A 68 8.49 10.59 -11.06
CA SER A 68 8.88 9.25 -10.64
C SER A 68 8.22 8.89 -9.33
N VAL A 69 7.87 7.61 -9.18
CA VAL A 69 7.23 7.09 -7.96
C VAL A 69 8.22 6.22 -7.18
N GLY A 70 8.02 6.12 -5.88
CA GLY A 70 8.84 5.27 -5.03
C GLY A 70 8.20 5.06 -3.66
N LEU A 71 8.44 3.88 -3.08
CA LEU A 71 7.83 3.45 -1.80
C LEU A 71 7.97 4.46 -0.64
N ASN A 72 9.00 5.30 -0.67
CA ASN A 72 9.39 6.18 0.43
C ASN A 72 9.39 7.67 0.03
N SER A 73 8.66 8.02 -1.03
CA SER A 73 8.64 9.35 -1.67
C SER A 73 7.28 9.61 -2.30
N GLY A 74 6.86 10.86 -2.36
CA GLY A 74 5.54 11.19 -2.92
C GLY A 74 4.37 10.82 -1.99
N LEU A 75 3.17 10.92 -2.53
CA LEU A 75 1.91 10.64 -1.84
C LEU A 75 1.21 9.46 -2.51
N HIS A 76 0.70 8.51 -1.74
CA HIS A 76 0.04 7.34 -2.30
C HIS A 76 -1.40 7.15 -1.85
N TYR A 77 -2.27 6.75 -2.78
CA TYR A 77 -3.65 6.41 -2.49
C TYR A 77 -3.72 4.92 -2.15
N THR A 78 -4.28 4.60 -0.99
CA THR A 78 -4.30 3.23 -0.45
C THR A 78 -5.55 3.03 0.41
N GLY A 79 -5.64 1.90 1.10
CA GLY A 79 -6.61 1.66 2.15
C GLY A 79 -8.05 1.41 1.69
N GLY A 80 -8.66 0.27 2.02
CA GLY A 80 -8.01 -1.03 2.12
C GLY A 80 -7.76 -1.56 0.71
N GLU A 81 -8.73 -1.37 -0.17
CA GLU A 81 -8.58 -1.49 -1.62
C GLU A 81 -9.24 -0.27 -2.31
N PRO A 82 -8.46 0.69 -2.84
CA PRO A 82 -8.99 1.90 -3.47
C PRO A 82 -9.98 1.63 -4.62
N PHE A 83 -9.78 0.55 -5.37
CA PHE A 83 -10.62 0.24 -6.53
C PHE A 83 -12.02 -0.29 -6.17
N LEU A 84 -12.32 -0.52 -4.89
CA LEU A 84 -13.69 -0.74 -4.43
C LEU A 84 -14.56 0.52 -4.55
N ASN A 85 -13.96 1.72 -4.52
CA ASN A 85 -14.63 2.99 -4.79
C ASN A 85 -13.83 3.79 -5.82
N TYR A 86 -13.86 3.31 -7.06
CA TYR A 86 -13.06 3.86 -8.15
C TYR A 86 -13.38 5.34 -8.47
N ASN A 87 -14.64 5.75 -8.35
CA ASN A 87 -15.02 7.15 -8.57
C ASN A 87 -14.38 8.09 -7.54
N LEU A 88 -14.37 7.69 -6.26
CA LEU A 88 -13.68 8.43 -5.21
C LEU A 88 -12.17 8.47 -5.45
N LEU A 89 -11.56 7.33 -5.81
CA LEU A 89 -10.14 7.30 -6.17
C LEU A 89 -9.83 8.32 -7.28
N LEU A 90 -10.62 8.33 -8.36
CA LEU A 90 -10.43 9.25 -9.47
C LEU A 90 -10.57 10.72 -9.06
N GLU A 91 -11.52 11.03 -8.17
CA GLU A 91 -11.69 12.36 -7.60
C GLU A 91 -10.47 12.81 -6.78
N LEU A 92 -9.95 11.92 -5.92
CA LEU A 92 -8.77 12.20 -5.09
C LEU A 92 -7.49 12.32 -5.93
N VAL A 93 -7.35 11.55 -7.00
CA VAL A 93 -6.26 11.71 -7.97
C VAL A 93 -6.33 13.08 -8.64
N ARG A 94 -7.50 13.48 -9.14
CA ARG A 94 -7.69 14.83 -9.70
C ARG A 94 -7.37 15.91 -8.68
N MET A 95 -7.74 15.71 -7.41
CA MET A 95 -7.40 16.64 -6.33
C MET A 95 -5.89 16.74 -6.09
N GLY A 96 -5.17 15.63 -6.06
CA GLY A 96 -3.71 15.62 -5.90
C GLY A 96 -3.00 16.33 -7.05
N ASN A 97 -3.47 16.11 -8.28
CA ASN A 97 -2.98 16.80 -9.46
C ASN A 97 -3.26 18.32 -9.41
N ARG A 98 -4.43 18.76 -8.94
CA ARG A 98 -4.74 20.20 -8.77
C ARG A 98 -3.79 20.90 -7.78
N PHE A 99 -3.30 20.18 -6.78
CA PHE A 99 -2.35 20.68 -5.79
C PHE A 99 -0.88 20.46 -6.19
N ASP A 100 -0.61 20.02 -7.42
CA ASP A 100 0.75 19.73 -7.92
C ASP A 100 1.56 18.79 -6.99
N ILE A 101 0.89 17.85 -6.31
CA ILE A 101 1.55 16.90 -5.42
C ILE A 101 2.40 15.95 -6.25
N PRO A 102 3.71 15.84 -6.01
CA PRO A 102 4.59 15.05 -6.88
C PRO A 102 4.63 13.58 -6.49
N GLY A 103 4.91 12.72 -7.48
CA GLY A 103 5.19 11.30 -7.30
C GLY A 103 4.00 10.53 -6.77
N THR A 104 2.80 10.84 -7.27
CA THR A 104 1.56 10.22 -6.80
C THR A 104 1.35 8.83 -7.37
N PHE A 105 0.99 7.87 -6.54
CA PHE A 105 0.66 6.52 -7.02
C PHE A 105 -0.47 5.87 -6.24
N VAL A 106 -1.12 4.88 -6.83
CA VAL A 106 -2.13 4.06 -6.13
C VAL A 106 -1.57 2.69 -5.79
N GLU A 107 -1.85 2.20 -4.59
CA GLU A 107 -1.59 0.82 -4.19
C GLU A 107 -2.85 -0.03 -4.41
N THR A 108 -2.72 -1.18 -5.07
CA THR A 108 -3.86 -2.09 -5.30
C THR A 108 -3.47 -3.56 -5.18
N ASN A 109 -4.42 -4.36 -4.69
CA ASN A 109 -4.35 -5.82 -4.69
C ASN A 109 -4.79 -6.45 -6.02
N CYS A 110 -5.26 -5.64 -6.97
CA CYS A 110 -5.61 -6.03 -8.34
C CYS A 110 -6.82 -6.97 -8.48
N PHE A 111 -7.69 -7.10 -7.47
CA PHE A 111 -8.84 -8.03 -7.53
C PHE A 111 -9.73 -7.87 -8.76
N TRP A 112 -9.74 -6.68 -9.37
CA TRP A 112 -10.61 -6.27 -10.47
C TRP A 112 -10.01 -6.47 -11.88
N CYS A 113 -8.74 -6.86 -12.01
CA CYS A 113 -8.01 -6.84 -13.29
C CYS A 113 -8.24 -8.07 -14.20
N GLY A 114 -8.99 -9.08 -13.76
CA GLY A 114 -9.14 -10.37 -14.47
C GLY A 114 -10.13 -10.39 -15.65
N GLU A 115 -10.94 -9.35 -15.85
CA GLU A 115 -11.95 -9.31 -16.91
C GLU A 115 -11.56 -8.33 -18.03
N GLY A 116 -11.44 -8.82 -19.27
CA GLY A 116 -11.75 -8.04 -20.49
C GLY A 116 -10.93 -6.79 -20.84
N GLY A 117 -9.70 -6.60 -20.33
CA GLY A 117 -8.88 -5.41 -20.65
C GLY A 117 -9.10 -4.22 -19.71
N THR A 118 -9.84 -4.41 -18.62
CA THR A 118 -10.18 -3.37 -17.64
C THR A 118 -8.95 -2.68 -17.03
N ALA A 119 -7.82 -3.39 -16.88
CA ALA A 119 -6.59 -2.86 -16.28
C ALA A 119 -6.04 -1.64 -17.03
N VAL A 120 -5.86 -1.76 -18.35
CA VAL A 120 -5.36 -0.67 -19.20
C VAL A 120 -6.31 0.51 -19.18
N GLU A 121 -7.62 0.27 -19.27
CA GLU A 121 -8.65 1.31 -19.26
C GLU A 121 -8.60 2.16 -17.99
N ARG A 122 -8.72 1.52 -16.81
CA ARG A 122 -8.73 2.26 -15.53
C ARG A 122 -7.38 2.91 -15.23
N PHE A 123 -6.27 2.26 -15.54
CA PHE A 123 -4.96 2.88 -15.38
C PHE A 123 -4.76 4.06 -16.31
N SER A 124 -5.25 4.00 -17.55
CA SER A 124 -5.18 5.12 -18.49
C SER A 124 -5.99 6.31 -17.98
N GLU A 125 -7.22 6.08 -17.49
CA GLU A 125 -8.06 7.14 -16.93
C GLU A 125 -7.42 7.78 -15.68
N LEU A 126 -6.82 6.99 -14.79
CA LEU A 126 -6.09 7.51 -13.64
C LEU A 126 -4.86 8.34 -14.06
N LYS A 127 -4.13 7.88 -15.08
CA LYS A 127 -2.99 8.62 -15.64
C LYS A 127 -3.42 9.95 -16.26
N GLU A 128 -4.53 9.95 -17.01
CA GLU A 128 -5.13 11.16 -17.58
C GLU A 128 -5.61 12.14 -16.50
N ALA A 129 -6.10 11.62 -15.37
CA ALA A 129 -6.47 12.43 -14.21
C ALA A 129 -5.27 13.05 -13.47
N GLY A 130 -4.06 12.55 -13.72
CA GLY A 130 -2.81 13.09 -13.20
C GLY A 130 -2.03 12.16 -12.27
N LEU A 131 -2.39 10.88 -12.18
CA LEU A 131 -1.62 9.90 -11.40
C LEU A 131 -0.26 9.64 -12.06
N ASP A 132 0.82 9.58 -11.27
CA ASP A 132 2.16 9.35 -11.79
C ASP A 132 2.52 7.86 -11.93
N GLY A 133 1.95 6.98 -11.11
CA GLY A 133 2.27 5.55 -11.12
C GLY A 133 1.30 4.64 -10.37
N VAL A 134 1.65 3.36 -10.30
CA VAL A 134 0.86 2.34 -9.61
C VAL A 134 1.78 1.34 -8.91
N LEU A 135 1.34 0.85 -7.76
CA LEU A 135 1.95 -0.24 -7.02
C LEU A 135 1.01 -1.44 -6.99
N VAL A 136 1.47 -2.55 -7.59
CA VAL A 136 0.80 -3.84 -7.58
C VAL A 136 1.32 -4.70 -6.44
N SER A 137 0.43 -5.11 -5.52
CA SER A 137 0.77 -5.96 -4.38
C SER A 137 0.68 -7.45 -4.71
N VAL A 138 1.82 -8.14 -4.79
CA VAL A 138 1.88 -9.57 -5.10
C VAL A 138 2.69 -10.36 -4.08
N ASN A 139 2.01 -11.11 -3.24
CA ASN A 139 2.61 -11.87 -2.15
C ASN A 139 1.76 -13.12 -1.82
N PRO A 140 2.27 -14.09 -1.05
CA PRO A 140 1.53 -15.32 -0.78
C PRO A 140 0.23 -15.09 0.01
N PHE A 141 0.07 -13.94 0.66
CA PHE A 141 -1.14 -13.60 1.42
C PHE A 141 -2.19 -12.91 0.55
N THR A 142 -1.79 -12.06 -0.40
CA THR A 142 -2.74 -11.51 -1.39
C THR A 142 -3.20 -12.58 -2.36
N ALA A 143 -2.33 -13.54 -2.71
CA ALA A 143 -2.67 -14.67 -3.55
C ALA A 143 -3.78 -15.56 -2.96
N GLU A 144 -3.99 -15.58 -1.64
CA GLU A 144 -5.11 -16.32 -1.01
C GLU A 144 -6.48 -15.72 -1.39
N HIS A 145 -6.51 -14.46 -1.77
CA HIS A 145 -7.74 -13.70 -2.01
C HIS A 145 -7.90 -13.21 -3.45
N VAL A 146 -6.79 -12.98 -4.16
CA VAL A 146 -6.79 -12.47 -5.53
C VAL A 146 -6.11 -13.49 -6.44
N PRO A 147 -6.77 -13.91 -7.54
CA PRO A 147 -6.16 -14.76 -8.55
C PRO A 147 -4.84 -14.19 -9.08
N LEU A 148 -3.84 -15.04 -9.30
CA LEU A 148 -2.56 -14.60 -9.84
C LEU A 148 -2.70 -14.00 -11.24
N GLU A 149 -3.66 -14.46 -12.03
CA GLU A 149 -3.95 -13.95 -13.37
C GLU A 149 -4.35 -12.48 -13.34
N ASN A 150 -5.15 -12.07 -12.34
CA ASN A 150 -5.54 -10.68 -12.17
C ASN A 150 -4.31 -9.81 -11.87
N THR A 151 -3.42 -10.30 -11.02
CA THR A 151 -2.16 -9.62 -10.72
C THR A 151 -1.27 -9.49 -11.98
N LEU A 152 -1.18 -10.55 -12.79
CA LEU A 152 -0.42 -10.53 -14.04
C LEU A 152 -1.02 -9.52 -15.04
N ALA A 153 -2.34 -9.51 -15.19
CA ALA A 153 -3.05 -8.55 -16.03
C ALA A 153 -2.83 -7.10 -15.55
N ALA A 154 -2.77 -6.87 -14.22
CA ALA A 154 -2.45 -5.57 -13.66
C ALA A 154 -1.00 -5.15 -13.93
N ILE A 155 -0.05 -6.09 -13.88
CA ILE A 155 1.35 -5.81 -14.23
C ILE A 155 1.45 -5.45 -15.71
N GLU A 156 0.86 -6.23 -16.60
CA GLU A 156 0.86 -5.96 -18.05
C GLU A 156 0.25 -4.57 -18.35
N GLY A 157 -0.92 -4.27 -17.81
CA GLY A 157 -1.56 -2.96 -18.00
C GLY A 157 -0.77 -1.81 -17.36
N GLY A 158 -0.14 -2.06 -16.20
CA GLY A 158 0.73 -1.08 -15.54
C GLY A 158 2.02 -0.81 -16.32
N GLU A 159 2.63 -1.83 -16.92
CA GLU A 159 3.79 -1.68 -17.80
C GLU A 159 3.44 -0.88 -19.04
N GLU A 160 2.29 -1.16 -19.66
CA GLU A 160 1.80 -0.44 -20.84
C GLU A 160 1.52 1.04 -20.53
N VAL A 161 0.82 1.32 -19.43
CA VAL A 161 0.35 2.68 -19.11
C VAL A 161 1.41 3.50 -18.38
N PHE A 162 2.06 2.94 -17.35
CA PHE A 162 2.96 3.69 -16.46
C PHE A 162 4.45 3.39 -16.69
N GLY A 163 4.80 2.32 -17.43
CA GLY A 163 6.19 1.99 -17.75
C GLY A 163 7.06 1.87 -16.50
N SER A 164 8.09 2.72 -16.39
CA SER A 164 9.01 2.72 -15.24
C SER A 164 8.36 3.12 -13.91
N ASN A 165 7.15 3.67 -13.93
CA ASN A 165 6.39 4.04 -12.74
C ASN A 165 5.44 2.93 -12.25
N LEU A 166 5.52 1.72 -12.82
CA LEU A 166 4.96 0.54 -12.21
C LEU A 166 5.91 0.01 -11.11
N LEU A 167 5.38 -0.13 -9.90
CA LEU A 167 6.04 -0.81 -8.79
C LEU A 167 5.41 -2.18 -8.56
N ILE A 168 6.22 -3.23 -8.50
CA ILE A 168 5.77 -4.59 -8.16
C ILE A 168 6.24 -4.91 -6.75
N TYR A 169 5.34 -4.78 -5.77
CA TYR A 169 5.68 -5.00 -4.37
C TYR A 169 5.77 -6.50 -4.08
N GLN A 170 6.92 -6.92 -3.53
CA GLN A 170 7.28 -8.32 -3.31
C GLN A 170 7.38 -9.19 -4.57
N LYS A 171 7.89 -8.61 -5.67
CA LYS A 171 8.22 -9.30 -6.94
C LYS A 171 8.93 -10.65 -6.79
N SER A 172 9.75 -10.84 -5.76
CA SER A 172 10.44 -12.11 -5.50
C SER A 172 9.50 -13.30 -5.28
N PHE A 173 8.30 -13.07 -4.75
CA PHE A 173 7.26 -14.11 -4.65
C PHE A 173 6.76 -14.52 -6.03
N LEU A 174 6.39 -13.55 -6.86
CA LEU A 174 5.92 -13.78 -8.23
C LEU A 174 6.97 -14.53 -9.07
N ASP A 175 8.24 -14.11 -9.00
CA ASP A 175 9.35 -14.74 -9.72
C ASP A 175 9.52 -16.22 -9.33
N ARG A 176 9.26 -16.59 -8.06
CA ARG A 176 9.34 -17.98 -7.58
C ARG A 176 8.11 -18.83 -7.93
N MET A 177 6.95 -18.19 -8.06
CA MET A 177 5.71 -18.83 -8.50
C MET A 177 5.68 -19.09 -10.01
N ARG A 178 6.51 -18.37 -10.78
CA ARG A 178 6.64 -18.58 -12.23
C ARG A 178 6.97 -20.04 -12.55
N GLY A 179 6.23 -20.61 -13.50
CA GLY A 179 6.43 -22.00 -13.96
C GLY A 179 5.94 -23.07 -12.98
N LYS A 180 5.22 -22.70 -11.91
CA LYS A 180 4.62 -23.66 -10.96
C LYS A 180 3.25 -24.19 -11.39
N GLY A 181 2.72 -23.71 -12.53
CA GLY A 181 1.44 -24.16 -13.08
C GLY A 181 0.26 -23.91 -12.13
N VAL A 182 0.22 -22.71 -11.55
CA VAL A 182 -0.82 -22.33 -10.58
C VAL A 182 -1.81 -21.44 -11.28
N GLU A 183 -3.09 -21.73 -11.05
CA GLU A 183 -4.22 -20.96 -11.57
C GLU A 183 -5.10 -20.51 -10.40
N GLY A 184 -5.67 -19.31 -10.50
CA GLY A 184 -6.60 -18.79 -9.52
C GLY A 184 -5.92 -18.32 -8.22
N THR A 185 -6.69 -18.35 -7.13
CA THR A 185 -6.20 -18.03 -5.79
C THR A 185 -5.33 -19.15 -5.24
N VAL A 186 -4.27 -18.79 -4.53
CA VAL A 186 -3.27 -19.71 -3.97
C VAL A 186 -3.23 -19.56 -2.46
N PRO A 187 -3.74 -20.54 -1.68
CA PRO A 187 -3.60 -20.53 -0.23
C PRO A 187 -2.12 -20.45 0.20
N LEU A 188 -1.87 -19.88 1.39
CA LEU A 188 -0.52 -19.77 1.93
C LEU A 188 0.17 -21.14 2.03
N GLU A 189 -0.56 -22.16 2.47
CA GLU A 189 -0.08 -23.53 2.62
C GLU A 189 0.40 -24.09 1.28
N ARG A 190 -0.35 -23.82 0.20
CA ARG A 190 0.05 -24.22 -1.15
C ARG A 190 1.28 -23.47 -1.64
N SER A 191 1.37 -22.17 -1.33
CA SER A 191 2.58 -21.37 -1.61
C SER A 191 3.80 -21.97 -0.90
N LEU A 192 3.65 -22.38 0.36
CA LEU A 192 4.72 -23.02 1.14
C LEU A 192 5.16 -24.36 0.55
N GLU A 193 4.24 -25.18 0.07
CA GLU A 193 4.58 -26.44 -0.62
C GLU A 193 5.38 -26.21 -1.92
N LEU A 194 5.01 -25.19 -2.70
CA LEU A 194 5.56 -24.96 -4.03
C LEU A 194 6.94 -24.30 -4.03
N ILE A 195 7.14 -23.36 -3.10
CA ILE A 195 8.34 -22.52 -3.08
C ILE A 195 9.06 -22.52 -1.73
N GLY A 196 8.50 -23.12 -0.68
CA GLY A 196 9.16 -23.29 0.62
C GLY A 196 9.17 -22.03 1.50
N SER A 197 9.24 -22.22 2.82
CA SER A 197 9.26 -21.15 3.84
C SER A 197 10.47 -20.22 3.76
N SER A 198 11.51 -20.60 3.00
CA SER A 198 12.65 -19.71 2.73
C SER A 198 12.27 -18.41 2.02
N MET A 199 11.08 -18.33 1.41
CA MET A 199 10.52 -17.08 0.84
C MET A 199 10.41 -15.95 1.85
N PHE A 200 10.09 -16.26 3.10
CA PHE A 200 9.95 -15.25 4.14
C PHE A 200 11.27 -14.53 4.45
N LYS A 201 12.42 -15.12 4.12
CA LYS A 201 13.74 -14.48 4.31
C LYS A 201 13.97 -13.28 3.40
N THR A 202 13.25 -13.20 2.28
CA THR A 202 13.40 -12.13 1.28
C THR A 202 12.19 -11.21 1.19
N MET A 203 11.17 -11.46 2.03
CA MET A 203 9.95 -10.65 2.07
C MET A 203 10.06 -9.60 3.16
N GLU A 204 9.68 -8.37 2.83
CA GLU A 204 9.45 -7.34 3.85
C GLU A 204 8.14 -7.65 4.57
N MET A 205 8.24 -8.05 5.84
CA MET A 205 7.09 -8.27 6.71
C MET A 205 7.16 -7.29 7.87
N LEU A 206 6.11 -6.46 8.00
CA LEU A 206 5.99 -5.49 9.07
C LEU A 206 5.08 -6.09 10.14
N PRO A 207 5.57 -6.38 11.37
CA PRO A 207 4.78 -7.02 12.41
C PRO A 207 3.79 -6.03 13.05
N ARG A 208 2.76 -5.69 12.30
CA ARG A 208 1.70 -4.73 12.63
C ARG A 208 0.33 -5.26 12.17
N GLY A 209 -0.74 -4.69 12.71
CA GLY A 209 -2.10 -5.06 12.36
C GLY A 209 -2.37 -6.53 12.61
N ARG A 210 -2.78 -7.26 11.57
CA ARG A 210 -3.14 -8.68 11.65
C ARG A 210 -1.93 -9.61 11.79
N PHE A 211 -0.76 -9.18 11.29
CA PHE A 211 0.44 -10.03 11.21
C PHE A 211 0.84 -10.68 12.55
N PRO A 212 0.97 -9.95 13.68
CA PRO A 212 1.43 -10.54 14.93
C PRO A 212 0.49 -11.58 15.52
N TYR A 213 -0.79 -11.56 15.13
CA TYR A 213 -1.82 -12.47 15.64
C TYR A 213 -1.94 -13.73 14.78
N GLU A 214 -1.84 -13.60 13.46
CA GLU A 214 -2.01 -14.71 12.51
C GLU A 214 -0.71 -15.41 12.13
N LEU A 215 0.43 -14.71 12.23
CA LEU A 215 1.74 -15.15 11.73
C LEU A 215 2.85 -14.95 12.77
N GLY A 216 2.47 -14.87 14.06
CA GLY A 216 3.39 -14.58 15.16
C GLY A 216 4.53 -15.60 15.29
N GLU A 217 4.32 -16.83 14.83
CA GLU A 217 5.31 -17.91 14.78
C GLU A 217 6.45 -17.66 13.78
N LEU A 218 6.25 -16.75 12.81
CA LEU A 218 7.30 -16.35 11.87
C LEU A 218 8.32 -15.37 12.48
N TYR A 219 8.05 -14.83 13.68
CA TYR A 219 8.91 -13.85 14.34
C TYR A 219 9.30 -14.28 15.76
N SER A 220 10.43 -13.75 16.21
CA SER A 220 10.85 -13.92 17.61
C SER A 220 9.98 -13.06 18.51
N THR A 221 9.37 -13.69 19.52
CA THR A 221 8.67 -12.99 20.59
C THR A 221 9.63 -12.65 21.72
N TYR A 222 9.32 -11.56 22.43
CA TYR A 222 10.09 -11.15 23.61
C TYR A 222 9.14 -10.74 24.74
N PRO A 223 9.49 -11.03 26.00
CA PRO A 223 8.74 -10.55 27.15
C PRO A 223 8.79 -9.01 27.22
N ALA A 224 7.71 -8.37 27.70
CA ALA A 224 7.57 -6.91 27.74
C ALA A 224 8.70 -6.25 28.56
N GLU A 225 9.15 -6.94 29.61
CA GLU A 225 10.24 -6.57 30.51
C GLU A 225 11.55 -6.29 29.76
N LYS A 226 11.78 -6.95 28.61
CA LYS A 226 12.95 -6.70 27.76
C LYS A 226 13.00 -5.25 27.28
N PHE A 227 11.85 -4.61 27.14
CA PHE A 227 11.71 -3.24 26.64
C PHE A 227 11.58 -2.20 27.76
N PHE A 228 11.57 -2.60 29.03
CA PHE A 228 11.48 -1.66 30.14
C PHE A 228 12.74 -0.78 30.22
N GLY A 229 12.53 0.52 30.39
CA GLY A 229 13.61 1.51 30.39
C GLY A 229 14.18 1.86 29.01
N GLN A 230 13.70 1.22 27.93
CA GLN A 230 14.03 1.64 26.58
C GLN A 230 13.27 2.92 26.21
N CYS A 231 13.87 3.73 25.34
CA CYS A 231 13.32 5.01 24.91
C CYS A 231 12.81 4.88 23.48
N CYS A 232 11.50 5.03 23.26
CA CYS A 232 10.88 4.99 21.93
C CYS A 232 10.92 6.34 21.19
N LYS A 233 11.79 7.26 21.63
CA LYS A 233 11.81 8.65 21.14
C LYS A 233 12.11 8.74 19.66
N GLU A 234 13.00 7.90 19.14
CA GLU A 234 13.37 7.95 17.73
C GLU A 234 12.29 7.30 16.84
N GLU A 235 11.62 6.26 17.33
CA GLU A 235 10.45 5.65 16.69
C GLU A 235 9.28 6.65 16.61
N LEU A 236 9.00 7.37 17.70
CA LEU A 236 7.96 8.40 17.74
C LEU A 236 8.28 9.62 16.85
N LYS A 237 9.56 9.89 16.58
CA LYS A 237 10.00 10.98 15.70
C LYS A 237 10.13 10.60 14.24
N ARG A 238 9.98 9.31 13.90
CA ARG A 238 10.05 8.81 12.52
C ARG A 238 8.77 9.24 11.76
N GLY A 239 8.65 10.53 11.50
CA GLY A 239 7.47 11.16 10.88
C GLY A 239 7.63 11.51 9.40
N TRP A 240 8.69 11.01 8.74
CA TRP A 240 8.90 11.34 7.33
C TRP A 240 7.93 10.61 6.39
N HIS A 241 7.37 9.47 6.83
CA HIS A 241 6.30 8.73 6.15
C HIS A 241 5.13 8.54 7.11
N PHE A 242 3.93 8.93 6.69
CA PHE A 242 2.71 8.93 7.50
C PHE A 242 1.52 8.40 6.71
N HIS A 243 0.45 8.02 7.39
CA HIS A 243 -0.82 7.67 6.78
C HIS A 243 -1.93 8.53 7.37
N VAL A 244 -2.75 9.11 6.51
CA VAL A 244 -4.00 9.81 6.87
C VAL A 244 -5.12 8.83 6.66
N ASP A 245 -5.97 8.62 7.68
CA ASP A 245 -7.10 7.72 7.57
C ASP A 245 -8.42 8.43 7.27
N ASN A 246 -9.45 7.64 7.01
CA ASN A 246 -10.78 8.12 6.63
C ASN A 246 -11.59 8.70 7.81
N TYR A 247 -11.04 8.74 9.03
CA TYR A 247 -11.71 9.24 10.23
C TYR A 247 -11.14 10.60 10.68
N LEU A 248 -10.99 11.52 9.72
CA LEU A 248 -10.63 12.93 9.91
C LEU A 248 -11.72 13.74 10.64
#